data_AF-A0A2G9PZY5-F1
#
_entry.id   AF-A0A2G9PZY5-F1
#
_cell.length_a   1.000
_cell.length_b   1.000
_cell.length_c   1.000
_cell.angle_alpha   90.00
_cell.angle_beta   90.00
_cell.angle_gamma   90.00
#
_symmetry.space_group_name_H-M   'P 1'
#
loop_
_entity.id
_entity.type
_entity.pdbx_description
1 polymer ?
#
loop_
_entity_poly.entity_id
_entity_poly.type
_entity_poly.pdbx_seq_one_letter_code
_entity_poly.pdbx_strand_id
1 'polypeptide(L)'
;MIEDYFNLALKNLKKRGVRSWLTLLGILIGVAAVVSLVSLGGGLKAAVDSQFNIGSTEVLTVQAGGMNNYGPPGSGASNPLTKEDAGEIGKLSTVEVSIPRNIRNVKLEFNKKVSFTYAGSIPDNQREMDYVYDFVGLETISGKLLESGDRGVIVIGSNLADMDKNGLDKNIKVGDNVAISGKTFRVQGITKKMGSIIMDSTVLMTENDMEDLLDYGNEVDLIVVKAVSKDLINQTAEDINKLMRDRRDVKKGQEDFDVSTPQAMLESVNQIISGIQIFIIIIASISIAVGAIGITNTMTTSVLERRKEIGIMKAIGARNEHIFYLFFIEAGLLGMIGGIIGVLLGTAVGYAGTSALNTFLGVATHPEISFWLILLTMTGSFLIGAVSGLIPALNAAKENPVEGIRG
;
A
#
# COMPACT_ATOMS: atom_id res chain seq x y z
N MET A 1 -40.60 18.02 15.39
CA MET A 1 -39.70 19.14 15.77
C MET A 1 -38.31 19.02 15.11
N ILE A 2 -37.50 17.98 15.39
CA ILE A 2 -36.19 17.78 14.71
C ILE A 2 -36.37 17.50 13.21
N GLU A 3 -37.36 16.69 12.84
CA GLU A 3 -37.71 16.43 11.43
C GLU A 3 -38.14 17.69 10.68
N ASP A 4 -38.81 18.63 11.36
CA ASP A 4 -39.24 19.90 10.77
C ASP A 4 -38.04 20.81 10.47
N TYR A 5 -37.07 20.88 11.40
CA TYR A 5 -35.82 21.60 11.17
C TYR A 5 -35.02 21.02 10.00
N PHE A 6 -34.96 19.68 9.91
CA PHE A 6 -34.26 18.97 8.84
C PHE A 6 -34.90 19.21 7.46
N ASN A 7 -36.23 19.09 7.36
CA ASN A 7 -36.97 19.32 6.13
C ASN A 7 -36.89 20.78 5.65
N LEU A 8 -36.90 21.73 6.59
CA LEU A 8 -36.79 23.15 6.27
C LEU A 8 -35.37 23.51 5.80
N ALA A 9 -34.34 22.95 6.43
CA ALA A 9 -32.95 23.11 6.02
C ALA A 9 -32.68 22.53 4.61
N LEU A 10 -33.19 21.33 4.29
CA LEU A 10 -33.08 20.72 2.96
C LEU A 10 -33.72 21.57 1.86
N LYS A 11 -34.91 22.14 2.10
CA LYS A 11 -35.56 23.05 1.14
C LYS A 11 -34.75 24.32 0.89
N ASN A 12 -34.08 24.84 1.92
CA ASN A 12 -33.24 26.04 1.81
C ASN A 12 -31.96 25.79 1.02
N LEU A 13 -31.37 24.60 1.17
CA LEU A 13 -30.16 24.19 0.44
C LEU A 13 -30.37 24.12 -1.07
N LYS A 14 -31.54 23.62 -1.51
CA LYS A 14 -31.87 23.47 -2.94
C LYS A 14 -32.04 24.80 -3.69
N LYS A 15 -32.18 25.93 -2.98
CA LYS A 15 -32.30 27.27 -3.57
C LYS A 15 -30.95 27.96 -3.82
N ARG A 16 -29.82 27.38 -3.39
CA ARG A 16 -28.51 28.03 -3.45
C ARG A 16 -27.70 27.63 -4.69
N GLY A 17 -27.15 28.63 -5.38
CA GLY A 17 -26.35 28.47 -6.60
C GLY A 17 -24.87 28.09 -6.36
N VAL A 18 -23.99 28.51 -7.28
CA VAL A 18 -22.56 28.15 -7.38
C VAL A 18 -21.77 28.28 -6.06
N ARG A 19 -22.13 29.22 -5.18
CA ARG A 19 -21.43 29.50 -3.91
C ARG A 19 -21.53 28.35 -2.90
N SER A 20 -22.66 27.64 -2.84
CA SER A 20 -22.77 26.45 -1.99
C SER A 20 -21.94 25.30 -2.54
N TRP A 21 -21.80 25.18 -3.86
CA TRP A 21 -20.94 24.17 -4.47
C TRP A 21 -19.46 24.38 -4.16
N LEU A 22 -18.95 25.62 -4.29
CA LEU A 22 -17.57 25.95 -3.91
C LEU A 22 -17.26 25.69 -2.43
N THR A 23 -18.26 25.89 -1.57
CA THR A 23 -18.13 25.65 -0.13
C THR A 23 -18.04 24.16 0.18
N LEU A 24 -18.84 23.35 -0.51
CA LEU A 24 -18.86 21.90 -0.36
C LEU A 24 -17.56 21.25 -0.88
N LEU A 25 -16.89 21.85 -1.88
CA LEU A 25 -15.67 21.31 -2.46
C LEU A 25 -14.54 21.11 -1.44
N GLY A 26 -14.34 22.05 -0.50
CA GLY A 26 -13.26 21.91 0.51
C GLY A 26 -13.44 20.69 1.41
N ILE A 27 -14.66 20.49 1.92
CA ILE A 27 -15.01 19.34 2.76
C ILE A 27 -15.02 18.05 1.93
N LEU A 28 -15.58 18.10 0.72
CA LEU A 28 -15.63 16.97 -0.20
C LEU A 28 -14.23 16.46 -0.52
N ILE A 29 -13.29 17.35 -0.90
CA ILE A 29 -11.91 16.96 -1.25
C ILE A 29 -11.19 16.39 -0.02
N GLY A 30 -11.33 17.05 1.15
CA GLY A 30 -10.73 16.57 2.39
C GLY A 30 -11.24 15.18 2.78
N VAL A 31 -12.55 14.96 2.75
CA VAL A 31 -13.16 13.66 3.07
C VAL A 31 -12.79 12.61 2.02
N ALA A 32 -12.84 12.94 0.74
CA ALA A 32 -12.46 12.02 -0.34
C ALA A 32 -11.01 11.55 -0.22
N ALA A 33 -10.09 12.47 0.09
CA ALA A 33 -8.68 12.14 0.28
C ALA A 33 -8.46 11.18 1.47
N VAL A 34 -9.10 11.46 2.62
CA VAL A 34 -9.01 10.59 3.81
C VAL A 34 -9.58 9.21 3.53
N VAL A 35 -10.78 9.12 2.94
CA VAL A 35 -11.44 7.84 2.63
C VAL A 35 -10.61 7.02 1.63
N SER A 36 -10.14 7.66 0.56
CA SER A 36 -9.30 7.00 -0.46
C SER A 36 -8.03 6.43 0.15
N LEU A 37 -7.34 7.22 0.98
CA LEU A 37 -6.09 6.79 1.60
C LEU A 37 -6.29 5.65 2.59
N VAL A 38 -7.29 5.70 3.47
CA VAL A 38 -7.47 4.60 4.42
C VAL A 38 -7.80 3.30 3.67
N SER A 39 -8.61 3.39 2.62
CA SER A 39 -8.92 2.23 1.76
C SER A 39 -7.67 1.69 1.05
N LEU A 40 -6.86 2.55 0.44
CA LEU A 40 -5.63 2.16 -0.26
C LEU A 40 -4.57 1.65 0.71
N GLY A 41 -4.42 2.28 1.87
CA GLY A 41 -3.47 1.90 2.91
C GLY A 41 -3.82 0.55 3.55
N GLY A 42 -5.11 0.29 3.79
CA GLY A 42 -5.58 -1.02 4.23
C GLY A 42 -5.30 -2.11 3.20
N GLY A 43 -5.59 -1.84 1.92
CA GLY A 43 -5.27 -2.76 0.82
C GLY A 43 -3.77 -3.03 0.67
N LEU A 44 -2.93 -1.98 0.76
CA LEU A 44 -1.48 -2.13 0.72
C LEU A 44 -0.95 -2.91 1.93
N LYS A 45 -1.48 -2.65 3.12
CA LYS A 45 -1.11 -3.40 4.32
C LYS A 45 -1.47 -4.88 4.18
N ALA A 46 -2.68 -5.19 3.72
CA ALA A 46 -3.09 -6.57 3.46
C ALA A 46 -2.23 -7.25 2.38
N ALA A 47 -1.85 -6.51 1.32
CA ALA A 47 -0.93 -7.01 0.29
C ALA A 47 0.43 -7.39 0.89
N VAL A 48 0.97 -6.54 1.76
CA VAL A 48 2.24 -6.79 2.43
C VAL A 48 2.10 -7.93 3.42
N ASP A 49 1.09 -7.93 4.30
CA ASP A 49 0.85 -9.01 5.26
C ASP A 49 0.71 -10.36 4.55
N SER A 50 0.00 -10.42 3.41
CA SER A 50 -0.16 -11.66 2.63
C SER A 50 1.15 -12.19 2.02
N GLN A 51 2.14 -11.32 1.77
CA GLN A 51 3.46 -11.74 1.30
C GLN A 51 4.28 -12.43 2.40
N PHE A 52 3.94 -12.25 3.69
CA PHE A 52 4.72 -12.77 4.83
C PHE A 52 3.99 -13.83 5.66
N ASN A 53 2.69 -14.06 5.45
CA ASN A 53 1.89 -14.88 6.37
C ASN A 53 1.96 -16.41 6.12
N ILE A 54 2.67 -16.87 5.09
CA ILE A 54 2.70 -18.27 4.68
C ILE A 54 4.15 -18.75 4.68
N GLY A 55 4.67 -19.17 5.84
CA GLY A 55 5.94 -19.91 5.96
C GLY A 55 7.17 -19.17 6.52
N SER A 56 7.15 -17.83 6.66
CA SER A 56 8.39 -17.04 6.79
C SER A 56 8.69 -16.42 8.16
N THR A 57 7.89 -16.67 9.21
CA THR A 57 8.12 -16.05 10.53
C THR A 57 9.43 -16.47 11.22
N GLU A 58 10.09 -17.51 10.70
CA GLU A 58 11.37 -18.05 11.18
C GLU A 58 12.55 -17.69 10.26
N VAL A 59 12.30 -16.90 9.22
CA VAL A 59 13.29 -16.65 8.17
C VAL A 59 13.75 -15.21 8.20
N LEU A 60 15.07 -15.03 8.22
CA LEU A 60 15.76 -13.76 8.05
C LEU A 60 16.41 -13.72 6.66
N THR A 61 16.70 -12.52 6.20
CA THR A 61 17.49 -12.32 4.98
C THR A 61 18.69 -11.44 5.27
N VAL A 62 19.84 -11.82 4.73
CA VAL A 62 21.06 -11.00 4.72
C VAL A 62 21.32 -10.56 3.29
N GLN A 63 21.50 -9.27 3.08
CA GLN A 63 21.84 -8.69 1.77
C GLN A 63 23.01 -7.71 1.90
N ALA A 64 23.80 -7.56 0.84
CA ALA A 64 24.81 -6.52 0.80
C ALA A 64 24.16 -5.13 0.71
N GLY A 65 24.73 -4.15 1.40
CA GLY A 65 24.36 -2.74 1.34
C GLY A 65 24.83 -2.11 0.03
N GLY A 66 23.96 -1.35 -0.63
CA GLY A 66 24.24 -0.70 -1.91
C GLY A 66 23.89 0.79 -1.90
N MET A 67 24.54 1.56 -2.78
CA MET A 67 24.34 3.02 -2.92
C MET A 67 22.95 3.37 -3.48
N ASN A 68 22.26 2.40 -4.08
CA ASN A 68 20.94 2.54 -4.69
C ASN A 68 20.05 1.35 -4.27
N ASN A 69 19.07 1.57 -3.38
CA ASN A 69 18.03 0.58 -3.05
C ASN A 69 17.04 0.29 -4.21
N TYR A 70 17.46 0.49 -5.46
CA TYR A 70 16.65 0.31 -6.67
C TYR A 70 17.19 -0.88 -7.47
N GLY A 71 16.47 -2.00 -7.45
CA GLY A 71 16.83 -3.23 -8.14
C GLY A 71 16.63 -4.47 -7.26
N PRO A 72 16.90 -5.68 -7.79
CA PRO A 72 16.90 -6.89 -6.97
C PRO A 72 18.00 -6.82 -5.89
N PRO A 73 17.88 -7.60 -4.80
CA PRO A 73 18.90 -7.68 -3.75
C PRO A 73 20.32 -7.85 -4.33
N GLY A 74 21.33 -7.25 -3.69
CA GLY A 74 22.72 -7.30 -4.15
C GLY A 74 23.07 -6.36 -5.32
N SER A 75 22.09 -5.73 -5.99
CA SER A 75 22.34 -4.83 -7.11
C SER A 75 23.10 -3.58 -6.69
N GLY A 76 24.25 -3.32 -7.33
CA GLY A 76 25.04 -2.13 -7.07
C GLY A 76 25.73 -2.11 -5.71
N ALA A 77 25.85 -3.26 -5.05
CA ALA A 77 26.67 -3.42 -3.86
C ALA A 77 28.15 -3.24 -4.21
N SER A 78 28.86 -2.39 -3.46
CA SER A 78 30.31 -2.22 -3.62
C SER A 78 31.10 -3.40 -3.02
N ASN A 79 30.51 -4.12 -2.08
CA ASN A 79 31.09 -5.29 -1.42
C ASN A 79 30.04 -6.42 -1.34
N PRO A 80 29.90 -7.25 -2.41
CA PRO A 80 28.91 -8.33 -2.47
C PRO A 80 29.02 -9.33 -1.31
N LEU A 81 27.94 -10.06 -1.02
CA LEU A 81 28.02 -11.23 -0.13
C LEU A 81 28.76 -12.36 -0.83
N THR A 82 29.27 -13.32 -0.06
CA THR A 82 29.96 -14.48 -0.61
C THR A 82 29.34 -15.79 -0.15
N LYS A 83 29.59 -16.90 -0.88
CA LYS A 83 29.18 -18.23 -0.41
C LYS A 83 29.89 -18.61 0.89
N GLU A 84 31.07 -18.04 1.15
CA GLU A 84 31.78 -18.19 2.43
C GLU A 84 31.03 -17.51 3.58
N ASP A 85 30.50 -16.30 3.37
CA ASP A 85 29.67 -15.62 4.38
C ASP A 85 28.45 -16.47 4.75
N ALA A 86 27.77 -17.05 3.76
CA ALA A 86 26.65 -17.97 4.00
C ALA A 86 27.08 -19.20 4.82
N GLY A 87 28.26 -19.75 4.52
CA GLY A 87 28.85 -20.88 5.24
C GLY A 87 29.19 -20.57 6.69
N GLU A 88 29.73 -19.39 7.00
CA GLU A 88 29.98 -18.97 8.39
C GLU A 88 28.69 -18.68 9.16
N ILE A 89 27.70 -18.05 8.53
CA ILE A 89 26.37 -17.82 9.13
C ILE A 89 25.72 -19.16 9.51
N GLY A 90 25.85 -20.18 8.65
CA GLY A 90 25.31 -21.51 8.90
C GLY A 90 25.93 -22.25 10.09
N LYS A 91 27.07 -21.78 10.64
CA LYS A 91 27.71 -22.38 11.83
C LYS A 91 27.21 -21.80 13.15
N LEU A 92 26.43 -20.72 13.11
CA LEU A 92 25.87 -20.11 14.32
C LEU A 92 24.85 -21.06 14.96
N SER A 93 24.90 -21.21 16.28
CA SER A 93 23.99 -22.13 17.01
C SER A 93 22.52 -21.72 16.95
N THR A 94 22.25 -20.47 16.59
CA THR A 94 20.91 -19.89 16.44
C THR A 94 20.34 -20.04 15.02
N VAL A 95 21.13 -20.63 14.10
CA VAL A 95 20.78 -20.85 12.68
C VAL A 95 20.55 -22.33 12.41
N GLU A 96 19.40 -22.68 11.83
CA GLU A 96 19.09 -24.04 11.37
C GLU A 96 19.67 -24.31 9.98
N VAL A 97 19.53 -23.34 9.06
CA VAL A 97 20.07 -23.41 7.71
C VAL A 97 20.35 -21.99 7.17
N SER A 98 21.40 -21.88 6.35
CA SER A 98 21.81 -20.66 5.65
C SER A 98 21.95 -20.99 4.17
N ILE A 99 21.20 -20.31 3.31
CA ILE A 99 21.06 -20.64 1.89
C ILE A 99 21.46 -19.42 1.05
N PRO A 100 22.61 -19.46 0.35
CA PRO A 100 22.97 -18.40 -0.58
C PRO A 100 22.05 -18.44 -1.81
N ARG A 101 21.68 -17.26 -2.30
CA ARG A 101 20.78 -17.06 -3.44
C ARG A 101 21.27 -15.94 -4.33
N ASN A 102 21.05 -16.10 -5.62
CA ASN A 102 21.34 -15.09 -6.63
C ASN A 102 20.07 -14.73 -7.38
N ILE A 103 19.88 -13.43 -7.61
CA ILE A 103 18.76 -12.88 -8.37
C ILE A 103 19.35 -11.88 -9.35
N ARG A 104 19.49 -12.28 -10.62
CA ARG A 104 20.18 -11.51 -11.64
C ARG A 104 19.24 -11.11 -12.76
N ASN A 105 19.48 -9.94 -13.34
CA ASN A 105 18.77 -9.52 -14.56
C ASN A 105 19.25 -10.38 -15.73
N VAL A 106 18.31 -10.93 -16.49
CA VAL A 106 18.59 -11.75 -17.67
C VAL A 106 17.77 -11.29 -18.87
N LYS A 107 18.32 -11.53 -20.05
CA LYS A 107 17.64 -11.33 -21.32
C LYS A 107 16.87 -12.61 -21.65
N LEU A 108 15.55 -12.55 -21.72
CA LEU A 108 14.70 -13.66 -22.16
C LEU A 108 14.28 -13.42 -23.61
N GLU A 109 14.50 -14.42 -24.46
CA GLU A 109 14.08 -14.41 -25.85
C GLU A 109 13.13 -15.57 -26.14
N PHE A 110 11.98 -15.21 -26.71
CA PHE A 110 10.96 -16.15 -27.14
C PHE A 110 10.19 -15.55 -28.30
N ASN A 111 9.75 -16.37 -29.26
CA ASN A 111 8.94 -15.91 -30.39
C ASN A 111 9.57 -14.72 -31.18
N LYS A 112 10.91 -14.71 -31.32
CA LYS A 112 11.68 -13.61 -31.95
C LYS A 112 11.52 -12.24 -31.27
N LYS A 113 11.03 -12.21 -30.04
CA LYS A 113 10.97 -11.03 -29.17
C LYS A 113 11.91 -11.19 -27.99
N VAL A 114 12.26 -10.04 -27.42
CA VAL A 114 13.16 -9.93 -26.27
C VAL A 114 12.41 -9.24 -25.14
N SER A 115 12.52 -9.80 -23.95
CA SER A 115 12.05 -9.21 -22.69
C SER A 115 13.17 -9.29 -21.66
N PHE A 116 13.28 -8.29 -20.79
CA PHE A 116 14.23 -8.31 -19.68
C PHE A 116 13.48 -8.71 -18.41
N THR A 117 14.04 -9.68 -17.70
CA THR A 117 13.40 -10.30 -16.53
C THR A 117 14.47 -10.67 -15.50
N TYR A 118 14.04 -11.22 -14.36
CA TYR A 118 14.92 -11.75 -13.35
C TYR A 118 15.06 -13.26 -13.50
N ALA A 119 16.26 -13.77 -13.31
CA ALA A 119 16.47 -15.17 -13.00
C ALA A 119 16.81 -15.28 -11.51
N GLY A 120 16.18 -16.23 -10.81
CA GLY A 120 16.45 -16.57 -9.41
C GLY A 120 17.03 -17.97 -9.32
N SER A 121 18.15 -18.14 -8.61
CA SER A 121 18.75 -19.45 -8.40
C SER A 121 17.88 -20.29 -7.47
N ILE A 122 17.86 -21.60 -7.66
CA ILE A 122 17.33 -22.58 -6.72
C ILE A 122 18.50 -23.49 -6.32
N PRO A 123 18.75 -23.71 -5.01
CA PRO A 123 19.86 -24.54 -4.57
C PRO A 123 19.82 -25.93 -5.20
N ASP A 124 20.97 -26.46 -5.59
CA ASP A 124 21.06 -27.80 -6.17
C ASP A 124 20.83 -28.92 -5.12
N ASN A 125 21.03 -28.61 -3.83
CA ASN A 125 20.79 -29.52 -2.72
C ASN A 125 19.29 -29.64 -2.44
N GLN A 126 18.75 -30.87 -2.49
CA GLN A 126 17.33 -31.12 -2.23
C GLN A 126 16.83 -30.54 -0.89
N ARG A 127 17.63 -30.63 0.18
CA ARG A 127 17.22 -30.13 1.49
C ARG A 127 17.03 -28.60 1.48
N GLU A 128 17.93 -27.87 0.84
CA GLU A 128 17.86 -26.41 0.74
C GLU A 128 16.78 -25.97 -0.24
N MET A 129 16.61 -26.73 -1.32
CA MET A 129 15.51 -26.55 -2.27
C MET A 129 14.14 -26.67 -1.59
N ASP A 130 13.95 -27.70 -0.75
CA ASP A 130 12.72 -27.89 0.02
C ASP A 130 12.44 -26.69 0.94
N TYR A 131 13.47 -26.19 1.65
CA TYR A 131 13.32 -24.96 2.46
C TYR A 131 12.94 -23.75 1.62
N VAL A 132 13.51 -23.59 0.42
CA VAL A 132 13.15 -22.48 -0.48
C VAL A 132 11.70 -22.62 -0.94
N TYR A 133 11.25 -23.83 -1.27
CA TYR A 133 9.86 -24.06 -1.69
C TYR A 133 8.86 -23.84 -0.56
N ASP A 134 9.18 -24.28 0.66
CA ASP A 134 8.35 -24.09 1.85
C ASP A 134 8.32 -22.62 2.28
N PHE A 135 9.47 -21.94 2.28
CA PHE A 135 9.56 -20.51 2.64
C PHE A 135 8.76 -19.63 1.68
N VAL A 136 8.90 -19.89 0.37
CA VAL A 136 8.24 -19.09 -0.65
C VAL A 136 6.78 -19.54 -0.82
N GLY A 137 6.41 -20.77 -0.46
CA GLY A 137 5.09 -21.34 -0.73
C GLY A 137 4.89 -21.60 -2.23
N LEU A 138 5.93 -22.09 -2.91
CA LEU A 138 5.92 -22.29 -4.37
C LEU A 138 5.01 -23.45 -4.75
N GLU A 139 3.92 -23.14 -5.43
CA GLU A 139 3.05 -24.12 -6.08
C GLU A 139 3.13 -23.96 -7.61
N THR A 140 2.90 -25.03 -8.36
CA THR A 140 2.78 -24.98 -9.82
C THR A 140 1.33 -24.98 -10.26
N ILE A 141 1.02 -24.18 -11.28
CA ILE A 141 -0.27 -24.26 -11.98
C ILE A 141 -0.23 -25.34 -13.08
N SER A 142 0.95 -25.57 -13.64
CA SER A 142 1.18 -26.56 -14.69
C SER A 142 2.63 -27.03 -14.65
N GLY A 143 2.85 -28.31 -14.97
CA GLY A 143 4.18 -28.91 -14.98
C GLY A 143 4.66 -29.32 -13.60
N LYS A 144 5.98 -29.24 -13.35
CA LYS A 144 6.61 -29.59 -12.08
C LYS A 144 7.58 -28.50 -11.65
N LEU A 145 7.88 -28.46 -10.34
CA LEU A 145 9.03 -27.69 -9.84
C LEU A 145 10.35 -28.34 -10.31
N LEU A 146 11.46 -27.65 -10.06
CA LEU A 146 12.78 -28.22 -10.29
C LEU A 146 13.03 -29.30 -9.24
N GLU A 147 13.78 -30.33 -9.61
CA GLU A 147 14.27 -31.39 -8.73
C GLU A 147 15.80 -31.33 -8.65
N SER A 148 16.40 -31.85 -7.57
CA SER A 148 17.86 -31.89 -7.45
C SER A 148 18.49 -32.67 -8.60
N GLY A 149 19.45 -32.05 -9.30
CA GLY A 149 20.12 -32.63 -10.47
C GLY A 149 19.51 -32.23 -11.83
N ASP A 150 18.40 -31.50 -11.84
CA ASP A 150 17.84 -30.93 -13.07
C ASP A 150 18.83 -29.96 -13.76
N ARG A 151 18.90 -30.08 -15.09
CA ARG A 151 19.81 -29.29 -15.95
C ARG A 151 19.14 -28.92 -17.27
N GLY A 152 19.35 -27.68 -17.72
CA GLY A 152 18.78 -27.17 -18.97
C GLY A 152 17.26 -26.98 -18.94
N VAL A 153 16.68 -26.95 -17.74
CA VAL A 153 15.25 -26.80 -17.50
C VAL A 153 14.97 -25.66 -16.53
N ILE A 154 13.82 -25.02 -16.69
CA ILE A 154 13.43 -23.86 -15.90
C ILE A 154 11.98 -23.93 -15.45
N VAL A 155 11.68 -23.23 -14.37
CA VAL A 155 10.32 -22.95 -13.93
C VAL A 155 10.08 -21.45 -14.07
N ILE A 156 8.97 -21.03 -14.67
CA ILE A 156 8.69 -19.62 -14.92
C ILE A 156 7.53 -19.11 -14.06
N GLY A 157 7.62 -17.84 -13.68
CA GLY A 157 6.55 -17.12 -13.01
C GLY A 157 5.28 -16.99 -13.86
N SER A 158 4.12 -16.92 -13.19
CA SER A 158 2.81 -16.83 -13.85
C SER A 158 2.66 -15.63 -14.80
N ASN A 159 3.28 -14.48 -14.53
CA ASN A 159 3.23 -13.31 -15.41
C ASN A 159 4.13 -13.47 -16.65
N LEU A 160 5.24 -14.21 -16.56
CA LEU A 160 6.07 -14.52 -17.74
C LEU A 160 5.39 -15.49 -18.69
N ALA A 161 4.55 -16.39 -18.17
CA ALA A 161 3.80 -17.32 -19.00
C ALA A 161 2.68 -16.64 -19.82
N ASP A 162 2.16 -15.52 -19.34
CA ASP A 162 1.01 -14.79 -19.88
C ASP A 162 1.42 -13.76 -20.95
N MET A 163 0.89 -13.91 -22.17
CA MET A 163 1.22 -13.05 -23.31
C MET A 163 0.88 -11.57 -23.09
N ASP A 164 -0.14 -11.28 -22.28
CA ASP A 164 -0.57 -9.90 -22.02
C ASP A 164 0.39 -9.17 -21.06
N LYS A 165 1.28 -9.92 -20.40
CA LYS A 165 2.20 -9.40 -19.38
C LYS A 165 3.67 -9.60 -19.70
N ASN A 166 4.02 -10.60 -20.50
CA ASN A 166 5.41 -10.99 -20.74
C ASN A 166 6.12 -10.14 -21.80
N GLY A 167 5.38 -9.41 -22.64
CA GLY A 167 5.93 -8.59 -23.73
C GLY A 167 6.46 -9.37 -24.93
N LEU A 168 6.14 -10.67 -25.03
CA LEU A 168 6.65 -11.61 -26.04
C LEU A 168 5.58 -11.99 -27.10
N ASP A 169 4.38 -11.42 -27.00
CA ASP A 169 3.22 -11.64 -27.88
C ASP A 169 2.77 -13.10 -28.01
N LYS A 170 3.17 -13.96 -27.06
CA LYS A 170 2.81 -15.37 -27.05
C LYS A 170 2.89 -15.95 -25.66
N ASN A 171 1.92 -16.80 -25.32
CA ASN A 171 1.93 -17.55 -24.08
C ASN A 171 3.08 -18.56 -24.10
N ILE A 172 3.87 -18.60 -23.02
CA ILE A 172 4.88 -19.62 -22.79
C ILE A 172 4.21 -20.78 -22.07
N LYS A 173 4.35 -22.00 -22.60
CA LYS A 173 3.75 -23.22 -22.04
C LYS A 173 4.82 -24.19 -21.58
N VAL A 174 4.42 -25.09 -20.68
CA VAL A 174 5.27 -26.23 -20.30
C VAL A 174 5.67 -27.03 -21.54
N GLY A 175 6.97 -27.30 -21.68
CA GLY A 175 7.58 -27.97 -22.83
C GLY A 175 8.11 -27.04 -23.91
N ASP A 176 7.81 -25.73 -23.88
CA ASP A 176 8.41 -24.76 -24.78
C ASP A 176 9.91 -24.56 -24.48
N ASN A 177 10.67 -24.20 -25.52
CA ASN A 177 12.05 -23.79 -25.39
C ASN A 177 12.15 -22.26 -25.43
N VAL A 178 12.82 -21.68 -24.45
CA VAL A 178 13.11 -20.23 -24.37
C VAL A 178 14.61 -20.03 -24.30
N ALA A 179 15.11 -18.93 -24.86
CA ALA A 179 16.51 -18.58 -24.71
C ALA A 179 16.68 -17.57 -23.58
N ILE A 180 17.59 -17.83 -22.65
CA ILE A 180 17.94 -16.94 -21.54
C ILE A 180 19.42 -16.61 -21.71
N SER A 181 19.72 -15.32 -21.89
CA SER A 181 21.07 -14.80 -22.12
C SER A 181 21.85 -15.61 -23.18
N GLY A 182 21.15 -16.06 -24.23
CA GLY A 182 21.73 -16.80 -25.36
C GLY A 182 21.78 -18.34 -25.21
N LYS A 183 21.49 -18.90 -24.03
CA LYS A 183 21.37 -20.37 -23.85
C LYS A 183 19.90 -20.80 -23.87
N THR A 184 19.62 -21.96 -24.46
CA THR A 184 18.25 -22.48 -24.56
C THR A 184 17.91 -23.34 -23.36
N PHE A 185 16.75 -23.09 -22.76
CA PHE A 185 16.20 -23.85 -21.65
C PHE A 185 14.78 -24.33 -21.99
N ARG A 186 14.42 -25.52 -21.47
CA ARG A 186 13.07 -26.07 -21.60
C ARG A 186 12.23 -25.71 -20.38
N VAL A 187 11.01 -25.23 -20.61
CA VAL A 187 10.07 -24.88 -19.53
C VAL A 187 9.49 -26.17 -18.93
N GLN A 188 9.82 -26.45 -17.67
CA GLN A 188 9.36 -27.62 -16.92
C GLN A 188 8.09 -27.34 -16.12
N GLY A 189 7.95 -26.12 -15.62
CA GLY A 189 6.82 -25.72 -14.80
C GLY A 189 6.47 -24.24 -14.93
N ILE A 190 5.24 -23.92 -14.58
CA ILE A 190 4.74 -22.56 -14.42
C ILE A 190 4.21 -22.45 -13.01
N THR A 191 4.64 -21.43 -12.26
CA THR A 191 4.19 -21.22 -10.88
C THR A 191 2.76 -20.70 -10.84
N LYS A 192 2.06 -21.00 -9.75
CA LYS A 192 0.80 -20.34 -9.41
C LYS A 192 1.09 -18.90 -9.02
N LYS A 193 0.13 -18.01 -9.29
CA LYS A 193 0.27 -16.59 -8.98
C LYS A 193 0.42 -16.35 -7.47
N MET A 194 1.53 -15.72 -7.10
CA MET A 194 1.92 -15.47 -5.72
C MET A 194 1.51 -14.08 -5.24
N GLY A 195 1.21 -13.16 -6.17
CA GLY A 195 0.90 -11.76 -5.83
C GLY A 195 2.14 -10.91 -5.57
N SER A 196 3.34 -11.44 -5.84
CA SER A 196 4.60 -10.67 -5.83
C SER A 196 5.04 -10.44 -7.27
N ILE A 197 5.20 -9.17 -7.66
CA ILE A 197 5.60 -8.76 -9.02
C ILE A 197 6.90 -9.44 -9.44
N ILE A 198 7.88 -9.46 -8.54
CA ILE A 198 9.19 -10.02 -8.80
C ILE A 198 9.06 -11.53 -8.96
N MET A 199 8.47 -12.23 -7.99
CA MET A 199 8.35 -13.69 -8.04
C MET A 199 7.49 -14.18 -9.23
N ASP A 200 6.36 -13.51 -9.49
CA ASP A 200 5.48 -13.84 -10.61
C ASP A 200 6.12 -13.53 -11.97
N SER A 201 7.17 -12.71 -12.00
CA SER A 201 7.90 -12.32 -13.21
C SER A 201 9.34 -12.81 -13.23
N THR A 202 9.69 -13.85 -12.45
CA THR A 202 11.04 -14.43 -12.37
C THR A 202 11.10 -15.77 -13.08
N VAL A 203 12.25 -16.07 -13.70
CA VAL A 203 12.64 -17.42 -14.11
C VAL A 203 13.41 -18.09 -12.98
N LEU A 204 12.96 -19.25 -12.53
CA LEU A 204 13.67 -20.08 -11.58
C LEU A 204 14.49 -21.13 -12.33
N MET A 205 15.78 -21.21 -12.00
CA MET A 205 16.72 -22.19 -12.55
C MET A 205 17.64 -22.70 -11.45
N THR A 206 18.26 -23.87 -11.64
CA THR A 206 19.20 -24.41 -10.66
C THR A 206 20.42 -23.50 -10.53
N GLU A 207 21.01 -23.46 -9.33
CA GLU A 207 22.20 -22.64 -9.06
C GLU A 207 23.32 -22.95 -10.05
N ASN A 208 23.57 -24.23 -10.30
CA ASN A 208 24.58 -24.60 -11.29
C ASN A 208 24.27 -24.08 -12.72
N ASP A 209 23.01 -24.16 -13.19
CA ASP A 209 22.65 -23.64 -14.53
C ASP A 209 22.81 -22.12 -14.61
N MET A 210 22.53 -21.43 -13.50
CA MET A 210 22.72 -19.99 -13.41
C MET A 210 24.20 -19.61 -13.38
N GLU A 211 25.02 -20.32 -12.62
CA GLU A 211 26.47 -20.17 -12.56
C GLU A 211 27.09 -20.38 -13.95
N ASP A 212 26.71 -21.47 -14.64
CA ASP A 212 27.16 -21.75 -16.00
C ASP A 212 26.74 -20.67 -17.00
N LEU A 213 25.63 -19.96 -16.74
CA LEU A 213 25.07 -18.93 -17.61
C LEU A 213 25.69 -17.55 -17.39
N LEU A 214 25.96 -17.17 -16.14
CA LEU A 214 26.27 -15.80 -15.74
C LEU A 214 27.66 -15.60 -15.13
N ASP A 215 28.36 -16.67 -14.74
CA ASP A 215 29.74 -16.65 -14.22
C ASP A 215 29.95 -15.61 -13.09
N TYR A 216 29.11 -15.67 -12.05
CA TYR A 216 29.20 -14.75 -10.90
C TYR A 216 30.13 -15.24 -9.79
N GLY A 217 30.74 -16.43 -9.94
CA GLY A 217 31.79 -16.94 -9.09
C GLY A 217 31.32 -17.17 -7.65
N ASN A 218 31.94 -16.45 -6.71
CA ASN A 218 31.61 -16.59 -5.29
C ASN A 218 30.58 -15.55 -4.81
N GLU A 219 30.08 -14.67 -5.69
CA GLU A 219 29.17 -13.60 -5.30
C GLU A 219 27.76 -14.12 -5.00
N VAL A 220 27.18 -13.61 -3.91
CA VAL A 220 25.83 -13.91 -3.45
C VAL A 220 25.06 -12.60 -3.35
N ASP A 221 23.83 -12.60 -3.85
CA ASP A 221 22.95 -11.43 -3.79
C ASP A 221 22.17 -11.37 -2.47
N LEU A 222 21.76 -12.54 -1.98
CA LEU A 222 20.89 -12.70 -0.83
C LEU A 222 21.25 -13.99 -0.10
N ILE A 223 21.35 -13.97 1.22
CA ILE A 223 21.44 -15.17 2.05
C ILE A 223 20.14 -15.31 2.81
N VAL A 224 19.42 -16.40 2.59
CA VAL A 224 18.20 -16.74 3.31
C VAL A 224 18.56 -17.60 4.51
N VAL A 225 18.18 -17.16 5.70
CA VAL A 225 18.58 -17.82 6.95
C VAL A 225 17.34 -18.25 7.71
N LYS A 226 17.23 -19.54 8.02
CA LYS A 226 16.19 -20.04 8.92
C LYS A 226 16.73 -20.12 10.35
N ALA A 227 16.09 -19.43 11.28
CA ALA A 227 16.41 -19.56 12.70
C ALA A 227 15.91 -20.90 13.25
N VAL A 228 16.55 -21.40 14.31
CA VAL A 228 16.15 -22.63 14.99
C VAL A 228 14.73 -22.55 15.58
N SER A 229 14.30 -21.35 15.97
CA SER A 229 12.93 -21.09 16.42
C SER A 229 12.54 -19.63 16.22
N LYS A 230 11.23 -19.35 16.20
CA LYS A 230 10.68 -17.98 16.13
C LYS A 230 11.17 -17.09 17.26
N ASP A 231 11.33 -17.65 18.45
CA ASP A 231 11.73 -16.90 19.65
C ASP A 231 13.18 -16.42 19.58
N LEU A 232 14.01 -17.09 18.76
CA LEU A 232 15.41 -16.74 18.58
C LEU A 232 15.65 -15.75 17.45
N ILE A 233 14.66 -15.35 16.65
CA ILE A 233 14.85 -14.50 15.46
C ILE A 233 15.66 -13.24 15.76
N ASN A 234 15.32 -12.51 16.82
CA ASN A 234 16.05 -11.29 17.18
C ASN A 234 17.48 -11.58 17.65
N GLN A 235 17.70 -12.72 18.31
CA GLN A 235 19.02 -13.16 18.71
C GLN A 235 19.85 -13.60 17.51
N THR A 236 19.28 -14.40 16.60
CA THR A 236 19.87 -14.80 15.33
C THR A 236 20.28 -13.58 14.52
N ALA A 237 19.42 -12.54 14.44
CA ALA A 237 19.76 -11.29 13.76
C ALA A 237 20.97 -10.59 14.38
N GLU A 238 21.06 -10.49 15.71
CA GLU A 238 22.20 -9.87 16.38
C GLU A 238 23.49 -10.71 16.24
N ASP A 239 23.39 -12.03 16.32
CA ASP A 239 24.51 -12.96 16.12
C ASP A 239 25.09 -12.84 14.70
N ILE A 240 24.23 -12.79 13.68
CA ILE A 240 24.63 -12.56 12.28
C ILE A 240 25.24 -11.17 12.13
N ASN A 241 24.62 -10.12 12.68
CA ASN A 241 25.17 -8.77 12.62
C ASN A 241 26.57 -8.70 13.23
N LYS A 242 26.79 -9.36 14.37
CA LYS A 242 28.10 -9.41 15.00
C LYS A 242 29.12 -10.16 14.14
N LEU A 243 28.76 -11.36 13.66
CA LEU A 243 29.62 -12.16 12.78
C LEU A 243 30.03 -11.38 11.52
N MET A 244 29.06 -10.75 10.86
CA MET A 244 29.29 -10.03 9.61
C MET A 244 30.08 -8.74 9.83
N ARG A 245 29.88 -8.02 10.94
CA ARG A 245 30.74 -6.89 11.35
C ARG A 245 32.18 -7.32 11.52
N ASP A 246 32.41 -8.43 12.23
CA ASP A 246 33.75 -8.97 12.48
C ASP A 246 34.43 -9.44 11.18
N ARG A 247 33.68 -10.11 10.27
CA ARG A 247 34.20 -10.58 8.98
C ARG A 247 34.49 -9.46 7.99
N ARG A 248 33.68 -8.41 7.99
CA ARG A 248 33.78 -7.29 7.03
C ARG A 248 34.57 -6.10 7.56
N ASP A 249 35.07 -6.16 8.80
CA ASP A 249 35.78 -5.09 9.49
C ASP A 249 34.99 -3.76 9.50
N VAL A 250 33.69 -3.85 9.76
CA VAL A 250 32.78 -2.69 9.82
C VAL A 250 32.23 -2.48 11.23
N LYS A 251 32.08 -1.21 11.61
CA LYS A 251 31.54 -0.83 12.92
C LYS A 251 30.02 -0.76 12.89
N LYS A 252 29.40 -0.85 14.06
CA LYS A 252 27.96 -0.62 14.23
C LYS A 252 27.58 0.77 13.69
N GLY A 253 26.60 0.81 12.78
CA GLY A 253 26.15 2.02 12.07
C GLY A 253 26.95 2.35 10.80
N GLN A 254 27.93 1.52 10.43
CA GLN A 254 28.72 1.62 9.19
C GLN A 254 28.67 0.30 8.41
N GLU A 255 27.67 -0.54 8.67
CA GLU A 255 27.51 -1.81 7.97
C GLU A 255 27.27 -1.60 6.48
N ASP A 256 27.99 -2.37 5.66
CA ASP A 256 27.78 -2.50 4.23
C ASP A 256 26.93 -3.74 3.90
N PHE A 257 26.09 -4.15 4.85
CA PHE A 257 25.17 -5.26 4.76
C PHE A 257 23.95 -4.96 5.64
N ASP A 258 22.83 -5.62 5.34
CA ASP A 258 21.58 -5.50 6.10
C ASP A 258 21.07 -6.89 6.46
N VAL A 259 20.67 -7.06 7.72
CA VAL A 259 20.03 -8.26 8.23
C VAL A 259 18.57 -7.92 8.51
N SER A 260 17.69 -8.35 7.62
CA SER A 260 16.27 -8.05 7.69
C SER A 260 15.50 -9.18 8.35
N THR A 261 14.69 -8.85 9.35
CA THR A 261 13.69 -9.74 9.93
C THR A 261 12.32 -9.45 9.32
N PRO A 262 11.38 -10.42 9.32
CA PRO A 262 10.02 -10.19 8.85
C PRO A 262 9.35 -9.02 9.58
N GLN A 263 9.60 -8.87 10.88
CA GLN A 263 9.08 -7.77 11.70
C GLN A 263 9.66 -6.42 11.29
N ALA A 264 10.98 -6.32 11.08
CA ALA A 264 11.62 -5.07 10.65
C ALA A 264 11.11 -4.61 9.26
N MET A 265 10.83 -5.56 8.36
CA MET A 265 10.27 -5.26 7.06
C MET A 265 8.83 -4.73 7.16
N LEU A 266 7.99 -5.36 7.98
CA LEU A 266 6.64 -4.87 8.28
C LEU A 266 6.66 -3.49 8.94
N GLU A 267 7.59 -3.25 9.88
CA GLU A 267 7.78 -1.94 10.51
C GLU A 267 8.17 -0.88 9.47
N SER A 268 9.08 -1.19 8.56
CA SER A 268 9.51 -0.29 7.48
C SER A 268 8.35 0.08 6.56
N VAL A 269 7.52 -0.89 6.17
CA VAL A 269 6.30 -0.63 5.39
C VAL A 269 5.32 0.23 6.18
N ASN A 270 5.09 -0.09 7.46
CA ASN A 270 4.21 0.69 8.32
C ASN A 270 4.70 2.14 8.48
N GLN A 271 6.02 2.37 8.55
CA GLN A 271 6.61 3.70 8.60
C GLN A 271 6.35 4.48 7.30
N ILE A 272 6.53 3.86 6.13
CA ILE A 272 6.23 4.48 4.82
C ILE A 272 4.74 4.83 4.73
N ILE A 273 3.86 3.87 5.06
CA ILE A 273 2.41 4.10 5.06
C ILE A 273 2.05 5.24 6.03
N SER A 274 2.62 5.25 7.23
CA SER A 274 2.38 6.30 8.24
C SER A 274 2.85 7.67 7.75
N GLY A 275 4.00 7.75 7.07
CA GLY A 275 4.48 8.99 6.45
C GLY A 275 3.52 9.54 5.39
N ILE A 276 3.01 8.66 4.51
CA ILE A 276 1.99 9.02 3.52
C ILE A 276 0.69 9.47 4.21
N GLN A 277 0.26 8.77 5.27
CA GLN A 277 -0.92 9.13 6.05
C GLN A 277 -0.80 10.54 6.66
N ILE A 278 0.32 10.85 7.31
CA ILE A 278 0.57 12.17 7.90
C ILE A 278 0.48 13.26 6.82
N PHE A 279 1.14 13.05 5.68
CA PHE A 279 1.12 14.01 4.58
C PHE A 279 -0.30 14.30 4.07
N ILE A 280 -1.12 13.27 3.89
CA ILE A 280 -2.51 13.44 3.46
C ILE A 280 -3.39 14.05 4.55
N ILE A 281 -3.18 13.70 5.82
CA ILE A 281 -3.91 14.33 6.94
C ILE A 281 -3.64 15.84 6.97
N ILE A 282 -2.40 16.29 6.68
CA ILE A 282 -2.08 17.71 6.57
C ILE A 282 -2.89 18.36 5.44
N ILE A 283 -2.89 17.77 4.24
CA ILE A 283 -3.65 18.29 3.09
C ILE A 283 -5.16 18.30 3.37
N ALA A 284 -5.69 17.23 3.97
CA ALA A 284 -7.08 17.10 4.34
C ALA A 284 -7.47 18.15 5.40
N SER A 285 -6.62 18.39 6.39
CA SER A 285 -6.84 19.40 7.43
C SER A 285 -6.90 20.81 6.84
N ILE A 286 -6.01 21.14 5.90
CA ILE A 286 -6.05 22.42 5.17
C ILE A 286 -7.36 22.53 4.37
N SER A 287 -7.74 21.46 3.66
CA SER A 287 -8.97 21.44 2.84
C SER A 287 -10.23 21.60 3.69
N ILE A 288 -10.27 20.94 4.85
CA ILE A 288 -11.33 21.06 5.86
C ILE A 288 -11.37 22.49 6.41
N ALA A 289 -10.23 23.10 6.74
CA ALA A 289 -10.18 24.48 7.23
C ALA A 289 -10.72 25.47 6.19
N VAL A 290 -10.34 25.32 4.92
CA VAL A 290 -10.87 26.13 3.81
C VAL A 290 -12.38 25.92 3.65
N GLY A 291 -12.84 24.66 3.72
CA GLY A 291 -14.27 24.33 3.67
C GLY A 291 -15.05 24.91 4.84
N ALA A 292 -14.50 24.86 6.06
CA ALA A 292 -15.08 25.44 7.27
C ALA A 292 -15.25 26.96 7.14
N ILE A 293 -14.21 27.67 6.69
CA ILE A 293 -14.29 29.12 6.40
C ILE A 293 -15.36 29.39 5.34
N GLY A 294 -15.44 28.55 4.30
CA GLY A 294 -16.49 28.61 3.29
C GLY A 294 -17.90 28.48 3.87
N ILE A 295 -18.11 27.54 4.80
CA ILE A 295 -19.41 27.35 5.48
C ILE A 295 -19.73 28.58 6.31
N THR A 296 -18.77 29.09 7.09
CA THR A 296 -18.96 30.29 7.92
C THR A 296 -19.39 31.47 7.06
N ASN A 297 -18.71 31.71 5.93
CA ASN A 297 -19.02 32.83 5.02
C ASN A 297 -20.39 32.66 4.35
N THR A 298 -20.68 31.45 3.86
CA THR A 298 -21.96 31.13 3.24
C THR A 298 -23.11 31.28 4.23
N MET A 299 -22.94 30.81 5.47
CA MET A 299 -23.96 30.93 6.50
C MET A 299 -24.15 32.35 6.98
N THR A 300 -23.07 33.10 7.19
CA THR A 300 -23.16 34.52 7.54
C THR A 300 -23.97 35.27 6.48
N THR A 301 -23.66 35.04 5.21
CA THR A 301 -24.41 35.67 4.11
C THR A 301 -25.87 35.23 4.11
N SER A 302 -26.16 33.95 4.33
CA SER A 302 -27.55 33.49 4.38
C SER A 302 -28.35 34.08 5.52
N VAL A 303 -27.74 34.32 6.67
CA VAL A 303 -28.41 34.97 7.80
C VAL A 303 -28.80 36.40 7.42
N LEU A 304 -27.90 37.12 6.75
CA LEU A 304 -28.16 38.47 6.26
C LEU A 304 -29.26 38.50 5.20
N GLU A 305 -29.25 37.57 4.24
CA GLU A 305 -30.28 37.48 3.20
C GLU A 305 -31.67 37.13 3.78
N ARG A 306 -31.71 36.36 4.88
CA ARG A 306 -32.94 35.88 5.52
C ARG A 306 -33.31 36.65 6.78
N ARG A 307 -32.70 37.82 7.00
CA ARG A 307 -32.91 38.65 8.20
C ARG A 307 -34.40 38.97 8.45
N LYS A 308 -35.15 39.27 7.39
CA LYS A 308 -36.60 39.51 7.44
C LYS A 308 -37.41 38.29 7.85
N GLU A 309 -37.06 37.12 7.35
CA GLU A 309 -37.71 35.86 7.74
C GLU A 309 -37.47 35.57 9.24
N ILE A 310 -36.23 35.77 9.71
CA ILE A 310 -35.87 35.60 11.13
C ILE A 310 -36.68 36.57 12.01
N GLY A 311 -36.77 37.84 11.61
CA GLY A 311 -37.55 38.84 12.33
C GLY A 311 -39.03 38.48 12.44
N ILE A 312 -39.65 37.99 11.36
CA ILE A 312 -41.04 37.51 11.36
C ILE A 312 -41.20 36.31 12.28
N MET A 313 -40.32 35.31 12.20
CA MET A 313 -40.36 34.11 13.06
C MET A 313 -40.29 34.48 14.55
N LYS A 314 -39.41 35.42 14.92
CA LYS A 314 -39.31 35.88 16.30
C LYS A 314 -40.52 36.71 16.74
N ALA A 315 -41.09 37.52 15.85
CA ALA A 315 -42.30 38.31 16.14
C ALA A 315 -43.54 37.45 16.39
N ILE A 316 -43.64 36.28 15.76
CA ILE A 316 -44.71 35.30 16.02
C ILE A 316 -44.40 34.34 17.20
N GLY A 317 -43.28 34.54 17.90
CA GLY A 317 -42.96 33.85 19.16
C GLY A 317 -41.84 32.79 19.10
N ALA A 318 -41.06 32.69 18.02
CA ALA A 318 -39.91 31.79 18.00
C ALA A 318 -38.81 32.23 19.00
N ARG A 319 -38.33 31.29 19.82
CA ARG A 319 -37.24 31.52 20.78
C ARG A 319 -35.89 31.61 20.05
N ASN A 320 -34.92 32.29 20.66
CA ASN A 320 -33.54 32.37 20.14
C ASN A 320 -32.94 30.97 19.90
N GLU A 321 -33.25 30.01 20.77
CA GLU A 321 -32.84 28.60 20.64
C GLU A 321 -33.35 27.95 19.36
N HIS A 322 -34.60 28.21 18.96
CA HIS A 322 -35.18 27.64 17.74
C HIS A 322 -34.45 28.17 16.50
N ILE A 323 -34.13 29.47 16.48
CA ILE A 323 -33.37 30.09 15.39
C ILE A 323 -31.93 29.54 15.37
N PHE A 324 -31.29 29.41 16.54
CA PHE A 324 -29.96 28.81 16.64
C PHE A 324 -29.92 27.39 16.06
N TYR A 325 -30.80 26.49 16.53
CA TYR A 325 -30.81 25.10 16.06
C TYR A 325 -31.14 24.99 14.57
N LEU A 326 -32.00 25.86 14.04
CA LEU A 326 -32.29 25.88 12.61
C LEU A 326 -31.01 26.12 11.79
N PHE A 327 -30.25 27.18 12.08
CA PHE A 327 -29.03 27.51 11.33
C PHE A 327 -27.86 26.57 11.65
N PHE A 328 -27.75 26.08 12.89
CA PHE A 328 -26.74 25.11 13.31
C PHE A 328 -26.91 23.77 12.57
N ILE A 329 -28.14 23.25 12.52
CA ILE A 329 -28.46 22.03 11.77
C ILE A 329 -28.26 22.27 10.27
N GLU A 330 -28.68 23.42 9.73
CA GLU A 330 -28.47 23.75 8.32
C GLU A 330 -26.97 23.71 7.94
N ALA A 331 -26.08 24.15 8.83
CA ALA A 331 -24.63 24.12 8.64
C ALA A 331 -24.04 22.70 8.77
N GLY A 332 -24.53 21.94 9.74
CA GLY A 332 -24.19 20.52 9.85
C GLY A 332 -24.59 19.73 8.61
N LEU A 333 -25.77 20.00 8.04
CA LEU A 333 -26.24 19.34 6.82
C LEU A 333 -25.41 19.70 5.59
N LEU A 334 -24.91 20.93 5.48
CA LEU A 334 -23.91 21.27 4.46
C LEU A 334 -22.67 20.40 4.58
N GLY A 335 -22.12 20.29 5.80
CA GLY A 335 -20.98 19.43 6.08
C GLY A 335 -21.26 17.97 5.71
N MET A 336 -22.43 17.44 6.11
CA MET A 336 -22.86 16.07 5.84
C MET A 336 -23.04 15.79 4.34
N ILE A 337 -23.59 16.73 3.55
CA ILE A 337 -23.71 16.57 2.10
C ILE A 337 -22.31 16.52 1.47
N GLY A 338 -21.41 17.41 1.89
CA GLY A 338 -20.01 17.38 1.44
C GLY A 338 -19.32 16.08 1.81
N GLY A 339 -19.57 15.56 3.01
CA GLY A 339 -19.08 14.27 3.48
C GLY A 339 -19.63 13.09 2.71
N ILE A 340 -20.93 13.03 2.41
CA ILE A 340 -21.54 11.96 1.61
C ILE A 340 -20.92 11.92 0.22
N ILE A 341 -20.84 13.06 -0.46
CA ILE A 341 -20.24 13.13 -1.80
C ILE A 341 -18.75 12.79 -1.73
N GLY A 342 -18.05 13.27 -0.70
CA GLY A 342 -16.64 12.96 -0.45
C GLY A 342 -16.41 11.46 -0.23
N VAL A 343 -17.25 10.79 0.55
CA VAL A 343 -17.19 9.33 0.76
C VAL A 343 -17.43 8.58 -0.53
N LEU A 344 -18.45 8.96 -1.31
CA LEU A 344 -18.75 8.31 -2.59
C LEU A 344 -17.58 8.45 -3.58
N LEU A 345 -17.03 9.65 -3.72
CA LEU A 345 -15.87 9.91 -4.58
C LEU A 345 -14.61 9.23 -4.06
N GLY A 346 -14.34 9.30 -2.76
CA GLY A 346 -13.18 8.66 -2.15
C GLY A 346 -13.23 7.13 -2.24
N THR A 347 -14.43 6.56 -2.12
CA THR A 347 -14.69 5.14 -2.38
C THR A 347 -14.42 4.80 -3.84
N ALA A 348 -14.96 5.57 -4.79
CA ALA A 348 -14.74 5.34 -6.21
C ALA A 348 -13.26 5.44 -6.60
N VAL A 349 -12.54 6.44 -6.08
CA VAL A 349 -11.10 6.59 -6.26
C VAL A 349 -10.33 5.46 -5.59
N GLY A 350 -10.74 5.01 -4.40
CA GLY A 350 -10.17 3.86 -3.72
C GLY A 350 -10.29 2.58 -4.56
N TYR A 351 -11.50 2.27 -5.05
CA TYR A 351 -11.71 1.13 -5.95
C TYR A 351 -10.91 1.23 -7.25
N ALA A 352 -10.94 2.40 -7.91
CA ALA A 352 -10.18 2.62 -9.14
C ALA A 352 -8.68 2.50 -8.90
N GLY A 353 -8.17 3.05 -7.80
CA GLY A 353 -6.77 2.99 -7.39
C GLY A 353 -6.33 1.56 -7.08
N THR A 354 -7.13 0.81 -6.31
CA THR A 354 -6.84 -0.61 -6.03
C THR A 354 -6.92 -1.46 -7.30
N SER A 355 -7.87 -1.20 -8.20
CA SER A 355 -7.95 -1.91 -9.49
C SER A 355 -6.75 -1.62 -10.38
N ALA A 356 -6.31 -0.36 -10.43
CA ALA A 356 -5.10 0.04 -11.15
C ALA A 356 -3.86 -0.62 -10.52
N LEU A 357 -3.78 -0.64 -9.19
CA LEU A 357 -2.72 -1.30 -8.45
C LEU A 357 -2.70 -2.81 -8.72
N ASN A 358 -3.86 -3.48 -8.73
CA ASN A 358 -3.97 -4.90 -9.03
C ASN A 358 -3.56 -5.23 -10.47
N THR A 359 -3.84 -4.31 -11.41
CA THR A 359 -3.44 -4.48 -12.82
C THR A 359 -1.94 -4.26 -12.99
N PHE A 360 -1.40 -3.22 -12.34
CA PHE A 360 0.01 -2.82 -12.49
C PHE A 360 0.96 -3.71 -11.67
N LEU A 361 0.58 -4.06 -10.44
CA LEU A 361 1.38 -4.87 -9.52
C LEU A 361 0.96 -6.36 -9.52
N GLY A 362 -0.10 -6.73 -10.25
CA GLY A 362 -0.57 -8.12 -10.27
C GLY A 362 -1.11 -8.63 -8.92
N VAL A 363 -1.29 -7.81 -7.90
CA VAL A 363 -1.82 -8.26 -6.60
C VAL A 363 -3.33 -8.45 -6.68
N ALA A 364 -3.89 -9.42 -5.97
CA ALA A 364 -5.34 -9.61 -5.84
C ALA A 364 -5.83 -9.00 -4.52
N THR A 365 -5.77 -7.68 -4.40
CA THR A 365 -6.29 -7.00 -3.20
C THR A 365 -7.69 -6.47 -3.41
N HIS A 366 -8.48 -6.47 -2.34
CA HIS A 366 -9.81 -5.87 -2.33
C HIS A 366 -9.77 -4.61 -1.45
N PRO A 367 -10.40 -3.50 -1.88
CA PRO A 367 -10.55 -2.33 -1.02
C PRO A 367 -11.34 -2.72 0.23
N GLU A 368 -10.73 -2.60 1.40
CA GLU A 368 -11.44 -2.77 2.67
C GLU A 368 -12.05 -1.44 3.09
N ILE A 369 -13.29 -1.21 2.66
CA ILE A 369 -14.07 -0.07 3.13
C ILE A 369 -14.86 -0.51 4.35
N SER A 370 -14.33 -0.22 5.52
CA SER A 370 -15.02 -0.48 6.77
C SER A 370 -16.25 0.43 6.91
N PHE A 371 -17.40 -0.15 7.27
CA PHE A 371 -18.61 0.60 7.62
C PHE A 371 -18.34 1.65 8.71
N TRP A 372 -17.43 1.34 9.64
CA TRP A 372 -17.03 2.26 10.70
C TRP A 372 -16.39 3.53 10.17
N LEU A 373 -15.59 3.42 9.10
CA LEU A 373 -14.92 4.57 8.49
C LEU A 373 -15.94 5.52 7.84
N ILE A 374 -16.93 4.98 7.14
CA ILE A 374 -18.01 5.76 6.54
C ILE A 374 -18.79 6.49 7.64
N LEU A 375 -19.16 5.78 8.70
CA LEU A 375 -19.89 6.37 9.82
C LEU A 375 -19.10 7.49 10.50
N LEU A 376 -17.80 7.29 10.73
CA LEU A 376 -16.91 8.26 11.35
C LEU A 376 -16.71 9.49 10.46
N THR A 377 -16.52 9.32 9.16
CA THR A 377 -16.39 10.45 8.22
C THR A 377 -17.69 11.22 8.04
N MET A 378 -18.84 10.54 7.96
CA MET A 378 -20.15 11.20 7.91
C MET A 378 -20.41 12.02 9.17
N THR A 379 -20.22 11.41 10.35
CA THR A 379 -20.41 12.10 11.64
C THR A 379 -19.43 13.26 11.80
N GLY A 380 -18.15 13.05 11.46
CA GLY A 380 -17.12 14.08 11.50
C GLY A 380 -17.44 15.26 10.56
N SER A 381 -17.88 14.98 9.34
CA SER A 381 -18.25 16.03 8.37
C SER A 381 -19.45 16.88 8.84
N PHE A 382 -20.46 16.25 9.45
CA PHE A 382 -21.58 16.97 10.07
C PHE A 382 -21.10 17.86 11.21
N LEU A 383 -20.25 17.34 12.10
CA LEU A 383 -19.72 18.10 13.23
C LEU A 383 -18.87 19.29 12.76
N ILE A 384 -17.99 19.10 11.77
CA ILE A 384 -17.21 20.18 11.17
C ILE A 384 -18.13 21.26 10.60
N GLY A 385 -19.16 20.86 9.84
CA GLY A 385 -20.13 21.81 9.29
C GLY A 385 -20.88 22.58 10.38
N ALA A 386 -21.34 21.88 11.41
CA ALA A 386 -22.09 22.47 12.52
C ALA A 386 -21.23 23.43 13.36
N VAL A 387 -19.99 23.05 13.67
CA VAL A 387 -19.02 23.90 14.37
C VAL A 387 -18.69 25.15 13.55
N SER A 388 -18.51 25.01 12.24
CA SER A 388 -18.27 26.16 11.34
C SER A 388 -19.48 27.10 11.30
N GLY A 389 -20.70 26.57 11.39
CA GLY A 389 -21.94 27.34 11.46
C GLY A 389 -22.26 27.96 12.82
N LEU A 390 -21.47 27.70 13.87
CA LEU A 390 -21.77 28.11 15.24
C LEU A 390 -21.89 29.64 15.38
N ILE A 391 -20.88 30.38 14.89
CA ILE A 391 -20.87 31.85 14.98
C ILE A 391 -22.04 32.46 14.19
N PRO A 392 -22.27 32.11 12.91
CA PRO A 392 -23.43 32.58 12.16
C PRO A 392 -24.78 32.26 12.84
N ALA A 393 -24.95 31.04 13.36
CA ALA A 393 -26.17 30.62 14.03
C ALA A 393 -26.44 31.42 15.32
N LEU A 394 -25.39 31.72 16.09
CA LEU A 394 -25.50 32.58 17.27
C LEU A 394 -25.88 34.02 16.90
N ASN A 395 -25.31 34.55 15.81
CA ASN A 395 -25.65 35.87 15.31
C ASN A 395 -27.12 35.93 14.87
N ALA A 396 -27.59 34.93 14.11
CA ALA A 396 -28.99 34.81 13.69
C ALA A 396 -29.95 34.76 14.90
N ALA A 397 -29.60 33.99 15.92
CA ALA A 397 -30.42 33.85 17.12
C ALA A 397 -30.56 35.16 17.90
N LYS A 398 -29.52 36.00 17.91
CA LYS A 398 -29.48 37.30 18.60
C LYS A 398 -30.09 38.45 17.81
N GLU A 399 -30.52 38.22 16.57
CA GLU A 399 -31.08 39.24 15.70
C GLU A 399 -32.32 39.93 16.30
N ASN A 400 -32.40 41.27 16.21
CA ASN A 400 -33.52 42.03 16.76
C ASN A 400 -34.76 41.90 15.85
N PRO A 401 -35.93 41.45 16.36
CA PRO A 401 -37.13 41.27 15.54
C PRO A 401 -37.59 42.54 14.83
N VAL A 402 -37.44 43.71 15.48
CA VAL A 402 -37.89 45.00 14.93
C VAL A 402 -36.99 45.46 13.79
N GLU A 403 -35.68 45.29 13.95
CA GLU A 403 -34.70 45.61 12.89
C GLU A 403 -34.85 44.66 11.71
N GLY A 404 -34.99 43.36 11.97
CA GLY A 404 -35.15 42.36 10.91
C GLY A 404 -36.37 42.60 10.02
N ILE A 405 -37.49 43.09 10.58
CA ILE A 405 -38.71 43.38 9.79
C ILE A 405 -38.56 44.69 8.98
N ARG A 406 -37.79 45.66 9.48
CA ARG A 406 -37.57 46.95 8.83
C ARG A 406 -36.54 46.89 7.69
N GLY A 407 -35.66 45.89 7.69
CA GLY A 407 -34.59 45.68 6.70
C GLY A 407 -33.22 45.92 7.29
#